data_AF-A0A7Y7CGP3-F1
#
_entry.id   AF-A0A7Y7CGP3-F1
#
_cell.length_a   1.000
_cell.length_b   1.000
_cell.length_c   1.000
_cell.angle_alpha   90.00
_cell.angle_beta   90.00
_cell.angle_gamma   90.00
#
_symmetry.space_group_name_H-M   'P 1'
#
loop_
_entity.id
_entity.type
_entity.pdbx_description
1 polymer ?
#
loop_
_entity_poly.entity_id
_entity_poly.type
_entity_poly.pdbx_seq_one_letter_code
_entity_poly.pdbx_strand_id
1 'polypeptide(L)'
;MAEIVRMPKMSDTMEEGVIAVWHKKVGDKVESGELMAEIETDKATMDYESFNEGTVLYLGAEEGEAVAVNGILAIVGSDGEDYKALLNGNGSAPAEKKEEAPKEEKSAPAEKIDTSSINAEIVRMPKMSDTMEEGVIAAWHKKVGDTVESGELMAEVETDKATMEYESYNDGTVLYLGAKEGESVKVNGILAIVGEAGADYETLIKADEQGGDSDTTVEE
;
A
#
# COMPACT_ATOMS: atom_id res chain seq x y z
N MET A 1 -28.30 2.15 -3.55
CA MET A 1 -27.87 2.62 -4.89
C MET A 1 -26.53 3.28 -4.66
N ALA A 2 -25.47 2.67 -5.14
CA ALA A 2 -24.13 3.22 -5.10
C ALA A 2 -24.09 4.55 -5.85
N GLU A 3 -23.58 5.58 -5.19
CA GLU A 3 -23.46 6.94 -5.67
C GLU A 3 -21.98 7.29 -5.85
N ILE A 4 -21.64 7.88 -7.00
CA ILE A 4 -20.27 8.27 -7.31
C ILE A 4 -20.01 9.62 -6.64
N VAL A 5 -19.12 9.62 -5.66
CA VAL A 5 -18.60 10.82 -5.03
C VAL A 5 -17.49 11.36 -5.92
N ARG A 6 -17.70 12.57 -6.45
CA ARG A 6 -16.72 13.24 -7.31
C ARG A 6 -15.95 14.29 -6.53
N MET A 7 -14.69 14.46 -6.92
CA MET A 7 -13.80 15.50 -6.39
C MET A 7 -14.46 16.89 -6.51
N PRO A 8 -14.81 17.55 -5.39
CA PRO A 8 -15.38 18.89 -5.46
C PRO A 8 -14.30 19.91 -5.85
N LYS A 9 -14.71 20.96 -6.55
CA LYS A 9 -13.83 22.09 -6.83
C LYS A 9 -13.69 22.95 -5.56
N MET A 10 -12.61 22.77 -4.80
CA MET A 10 -12.39 23.49 -3.54
C MET A 10 -11.72 24.86 -3.69
N SER A 11 -11.20 25.18 -4.88
CA SER A 11 -10.71 26.53 -5.21
C SER A 11 -10.98 26.87 -6.68
N ASP A 12 -11.16 28.15 -6.99
CA ASP A 12 -11.50 28.62 -8.34
C ASP A 12 -10.41 28.28 -9.38
N THR A 13 -9.17 28.10 -8.93
CA THR A 13 -8.00 27.73 -9.74
C THR A 13 -7.55 26.27 -9.57
N MET A 14 -8.35 25.43 -8.91
CA MET A 14 -8.00 24.02 -8.67
C MET A 14 -8.29 23.16 -9.90
N GLU A 15 -7.30 22.38 -10.33
CA GLU A 15 -7.41 21.40 -11.43
C GLU A 15 -7.37 19.96 -10.91
N GLU A 16 -6.58 19.73 -9.87
CA GLU A 16 -6.42 18.47 -9.16
C GLU A 16 -6.18 18.73 -7.66
N GLY A 17 -6.40 17.72 -6.82
CA GLY A 17 -6.05 17.75 -5.41
C GLY A 17 -5.51 16.40 -4.97
N VAL A 18 -4.53 16.44 -4.10
CA VAL A 18 -3.82 15.26 -3.60
C VAL A 18 -4.51 14.82 -2.32
N ILE A 19 -4.78 13.52 -2.18
CA ILE A 19 -5.30 13.01 -0.91
C ILE A 19 -4.15 13.04 0.10
N ALA A 20 -4.22 13.86 1.13
CA ALA A 20 -3.21 13.88 2.17
C ALA A 20 -3.37 12.69 3.13
N VAL A 21 -4.61 12.48 3.60
CA VAL A 21 -4.95 11.43 4.58
C VAL A 21 -6.38 10.93 4.31
N TRP A 22 -6.59 9.62 4.34
CA TRP A 22 -7.93 9.01 4.37
C TRP A 22 -8.36 8.74 5.82
N HIS A 23 -9.44 9.38 6.25
CA HIS A 23 -10.10 9.08 7.53
C HIS A 23 -11.10 7.93 7.42
N LYS A 24 -11.54 7.62 6.20
CA LYS A 24 -12.46 6.52 5.89
C LYS A 24 -11.83 5.56 4.90
N LYS A 25 -11.98 4.27 5.18
CA LYS A 25 -11.51 3.16 4.34
C LYS A 25 -12.67 2.54 3.57
N VAL A 26 -12.38 1.70 2.59
CA VAL A 26 -13.41 0.89 1.94
C VAL A 26 -14.11 0.04 3.03
N GLY A 27 -15.40 -0.21 2.89
CA GLY A 27 -16.27 -0.83 3.89
C GLY A 27 -16.58 -0.02 5.12
N ASP A 28 -15.94 1.14 5.32
CA ASP A 28 -16.27 1.98 6.45
C ASP A 28 -17.59 2.71 6.18
N LYS A 29 -18.41 2.83 7.22
CA LYS A 29 -19.66 3.59 7.13
C LYS A 29 -19.35 5.05 7.28
N VAL A 30 -19.94 5.86 6.41
CA VAL A 30 -19.85 7.30 6.42
C VAL A 30 -21.24 7.88 6.47
N GLU A 31 -21.41 8.91 7.29
CA GLU A 31 -22.65 9.67 7.42
C GLU A 31 -22.50 11.02 6.71
N SER A 32 -23.62 11.63 6.34
CA SER A 32 -23.60 13.00 5.79
C SER A 32 -23.03 13.98 6.82
N GLY A 33 -21.99 14.71 6.45
CA GLY A 33 -21.24 15.63 7.29
C GLY A 33 -20.08 14.97 8.04
N GLU A 34 -19.76 13.70 7.78
CA GLU A 34 -18.62 13.04 8.41
C GLU A 34 -17.34 13.17 7.57
N LEU A 35 -16.23 13.45 8.25
CA LEU A 35 -14.90 13.58 7.63
C LEU A 35 -14.49 12.28 6.93
N MET A 36 -14.22 12.37 5.63
CA MET A 36 -13.74 11.25 4.82
C MET A 36 -12.26 11.31 4.53
N ALA A 37 -11.75 12.48 4.17
CA ALA A 37 -10.37 12.65 3.74
C ALA A 37 -9.88 14.07 3.98
N GLU A 38 -8.58 14.24 4.17
CA GLU A 38 -7.89 15.51 4.04
C GLU A 38 -7.36 15.61 2.60
N ILE A 39 -7.72 16.69 1.91
CA ILE A 39 -7.28 16.92 0.53
C ILE A 39 -6.32 18.10 0.53
N GLU A 40 -5.08 17.84 0.15
CA GLU A 40 -4.08 18.85 -0.09
C GLU A 40 -4.25 19.46 -1.48
N THR A 41 -4.25 20.79 -1.50
CA THR A 41 -4.22 21.59 -2.71
C THR A 41 -2.99 22.47 -2.70
N ASP A 42 -2.62 23.05 -3.85
CA ASP A 42 -1.54 24.05 -3.97
C ASP A 42 -1.65 25.21 -2.95
N LYS A 43 -2.86 25.48 -2.43
CA LYS A 43 -3.13 26.60 -1.54
C LYS A 43 -3.26 26.22 -0.07
N ALA A 44 -3.82 25.06 0.22
CA ALA A 44 -4.14 24.63 1.57
C ALA A 44 -4.55 23.15 1.56
N THR A 45 -4.38 22.51 2.71
CA THR A 45 -5.05 21.26 3.05
C THR A 45 -6.45 21.58 3.56
N MET A 46 -7.45 20.89 3.01
CA MET A 46 -8.85 21.07 3.36
C MET A 46 -9.48 19.72 3.71
N ASP A 47 -10.27 19.73 4.78
CA ASP A 47 -11.09 18.60 5.20
C ASP A 47 -12.24 18.38 4.22
N TYR A 48 -12.36 17.16 3.70
CA TYR A 48 -13.48 16.72 2.89
C TYR A 48 -14.46 15.90 3.73
N GLU A 49 -15.64 16.46 3.96
CA GLU A 49 -16.76 15.80 4.60
C GLU A 49 -17.68 15.15 3.54
N SER A 50 -18.16 13.94 3.81
CA SER A 50 -19.10 13.26 2.92
C SER A 50 -20.43 14.00 2.90
N PHE A 51 -21.00 14.19 1.72
CA PHE A 51 -22.42 14.59 1.59
C PHE A 51 -23.36 13.39 1.50
N ASN A 52 -22.78 12.18 1.39
CA ASN A 52 -23.49 10.94 1.17
C ASN A 52 -23.40 10.05 2.40
N GLU A 53 -24.53 9.43 2.76
CA GLU A 53 -24.57 8.39 3.78
C GLU A 53 -24.50 7.00 3.14
N GLY A 54 -23.70 6.10 3.71
CA GLY A 54 -23.55 4.74 3.22
C GLY A 54 -22.23 4.10 3.61
N THR A 55 -21.91 2.98 2.98
CA THR A 55 -20.63 2.29 3.09
C THR A 55 -19.73 2.72 1.93
N VAL A 56 -18.46 3.03 2.20
CA VAL A 56 -17.47 3.31 1.15
C VAL A 56 -17.20 2.02 0.38
N LEU A 57 -17.57 1.94 -0.89
CA LEU A 57 -17.39 0.75 -1.74
C LEU A 57 -16.10 0.79 -2.55
N TYR A 58 -15.56 1.98 -2.79
CA TYR A 58 -14.34 2.18 -3.57
C TYR A 58 -13.74 3.55 -3.27
N LEU A 59 -12.40 3.62 -3.23
CA LEU A 59 -11.63 4.86 -3.20
C LEU A 59 -10.96 5.03 -4.56
N GLY A 60 -11.13 6.20 -5.17
CA GLY A 60 -10.62 6.50 -6.50
C GLY A 60 -9.14 6.86 -6.56
N ALA A 61 -8.52 7.12 -5.41
CA ALA A 61 -7.10 7.42 -5.26
C ALA A 61 -6.60 7.05 -3.86
N GLU A 62 -5.32 6.76 -3.76
CA GLU A 62 -4.64 6.41 -2.51
C GLU A 62 -4.10 7.66 -1.78
N GLU A 63 -3.66 7.51 -0.53
CA GLU A 63 -2.99 8.60 0.19
C GLU A 63 -1.71 9.00 -0.56
N GLY A 64 -1.54 10.29 -0.81
CA GLY A 64 -0.48 10.87 -1.63
C GLY A 64 -0.78 10.94 -3.13
N GLU A 65 -1.92 10.41 -3.60
CA GLU A 65 -2.29 10.41 -5.02
C GLU A 65 -3.21 11.58 -5.40
N ALA A 66 -3.04 12.09 -6.63
CA ALA A 66 -3.76 13.23 -7.15
C ALA A 66 -5.06 12.83 -7.88
N VAL A 67 -6.17 13.47 -7.51
CA VAL A 67 -7.48 13.32 -8.16
C VAL A 67 -7.86 14.62 -8.88
N ALA A 68 -8.19 14.52 -10.17
CA ALA A 68 -8.68 15.66 -10.94
C ALA A 68 -10.06 16.14 -10.45
N VAL A 69 -10.33 17.44 -10.54
CA VAL A 69 -11.65 18.01 -10.21
C VAL A 69 -12.75 17.38 -11.09
N ASN A 70 -13.88 17.00 -10.48
CA ASN A 70 -14.92 16.14 -11.06
C ASN A 70 -14.51 14.68 -11.35
N GLY A 71 -13.28 14.28 -11.04
CA GLY A 71 -12.83 12.89 -11.05
C GLY A 71 -13.52 12.06 -9.98
N ILE A 72 -13.41 10.74 -10.09
CA ILE A 72 -13.98 9.80 -9.11
C ILE A 72 -13.12 9.88 -7.85
N LEU A 73 -13.69 10.38 -6.76
CA LEU A 73 -13.02 10.46 -5.47
C LEU A 73 -13.30 9.20 -4.65
N ALA A 74 -14.57 8.81 -4.56
CA ALA A 74 -15.01 7.59 -3.91
C ALA A 74 -16.34 7.11 -4.50
N ILE A 75 -16.74 5.90 -4.18
CA ILE A 75 -18.10 5.41 -4.44
C ILE A 75 -18.69 4.99 -3.10
N VAL A 76 -19.86 5.51 -2.75
CA VAL A 76 -20.53 5.25 -1.48
C VAL A 76 -21.90 4.62 -1.77
N GLY A 77 -22.24 3.52 -1.10
CA GLY A 77 -23.48 2.78 -1.33
C GLY A 77 -23.78 1.79 -0.23
N SER A 78 -24.73 0.86 -0.44
CA SER A 78 -24.96 -0.20 0.55
C SER A 78 -23.89 -1.29 0.43
N ASP A 79 -23.62 -1.94 1.57
CA ASP A 79 -22.73 -3.10 1.70
C ASP A 79 -22.97 -4.15 0.59
N GLY A 80 -21.92 -4.49 -0.16
CA GLY A 80 -21.97 -5.48 -1.25
C GLY A 80 -22.65 -5.02 -2.55
N GLU A 81 -22.94 -3.73 -2.74
CA GLU A 81 -23.44 -3.22 -4.02
C GLU A 81 -22.37 -3.23 -5.14
N ASP A 82 -22.79 -3.58 -6.36
CA ASP A 82 -21.90 -3.69 -7.51
C ASP A 82 -21.52 -2.30 -8.06
N TYR A 83 -20.39 -1.78 -7.61
CA TYR A 83 -19.85 -0.48 -8.04
C TYR A 83 -19.08 -0.55 -9.37
N LYS A 84 -18.75 -1.75 -9.87
CA LYS A 84 -17.99 -1.93 -11.13
C LYS A 84 -18.74 -1.42 -12.35
N ALA A 85 -20.07 -1.45 -12.32
CA ALA A 85 -20.91 -0.86 -13.37
C ALA A 85 -20.76 0.68 -13.45
N LEU A 86 -20.48 1.33 -12.31
CA LEU A 86 -20.31 2.78 -12.22
C LEU A 86 -18.93 3.24 -12.72
N LEU A 87 -17.89 2.43 -12.50
CA LEU A 87 -16.57 2.66 -13.12
C LEU A 87 -16.61 2.54 -14.65
N ASN A 88 -17.33 1.55 -15.17
CA ASN A 88 -17.39 1.29 -16.62
C ASN A 88 -18.29 2.24 -17.43
N GLY A 89 -19.15 3.03 -16.76
CA GLY A 89 -20.12 3.91 -17.42
C GLY A 89 -19.60 5.29 -17.84
N ASN A 90 -18.45 5.74 -17.33
CA ASN A 90 -17.89 7.06 -17.63
C ASN A 90 -16.58 6.91 -18.40
N GLY A 91 -16.70 6.65 -19.70
CA GLY A 91 -15.59 6.60 -20.63
C GLY A 91 -14.82 7.92 -20.67
N SER A 92 -13.67 7.94 -20.00
CA SER A 92 -12.51 8.69 -20.45
C SER A 92 -11.26 7.89 -20.07
N ALA A 93 -10.64 7.30 -21.07
CA ALA A 93 -9.32 6.67 -21.06
C ALA A 93 -8.68 6.93 -22.43
N PRO A 94 -7.34 6.90 -22.62
CA PRO A 94 -6.25 6.96 -21.63
C PRO A 94 -5.04 7.84 -22.06
N ALA A 95 -4.14 8.19 -21.12
CA ALA A 95 -2.70 8.34 -21.39
C ALA A 95 -1.87 8.11 -20.11
N GLU A 96 -1.05 7.06 -20.15
CA GLU A 96 0.04 6.63 -19.28
C GLU A 96 0.62 7.64 -18.25
N LYS A 97 0.46 7.30 -16.97
CA LYS A 97 1.60 6.92 -16.12
C LYS A 97 1.14 5.81 -15.18
N LYS A 98 1.86 4.71 -15.25
CA LYS A 98 1.60 3.43 -14.60
C LYS A 98 2.23 3.46 -13.21
N GLU A 99 1.42 3.38 -12.16
CA GLU A 99 1.79 2.85 -10.85
C GLU A 99 0.51 2.24 -10.26
N GLU A 100 0.62 1.00 -9.81
CA GLU A 100 -0.47 0.13 -9.38
C GLU A 100 -0.49 0.07 -7.84
N ALA A 101 -1.60 0.49 -7.23
CA ALA A 101 -2.36 -0.17 -6.14
C ALA A 101 -1.75 -0.20 -4.70
N PRO A 102 -2.51 -0.59 -3.63
CA PRO A 102 -3.99 -0.59 -3.35
C PRO A 102 -4.44 -0.28 -1.87
N LYS A 103 -5.78 -0.36 -1.65
CA LYS A 103 -6.52 -1.04 -0.53
C LYS A 103 -7.05 -0.10 0.59
N GLU A 104 -8.20 -0.31 1.25
CA GLU A 104 -8.65 -1.55 1.89
C GLU A 104 -10.09 -1.46 2.45
N GLU A 105 -10.82 -2.59 2.42
CA GLU A 105 -12.08 -2.84 3.15
C GLU A 105 -11.86 -3.83 4.29
N LYS A 106 -12.44 -3.50 5.45
CA LYS A 106 -12.43 -4.22 6.72
C LYS A 106 -13.42 -5.39 6.73
N SER A 107 -13.03 -6.56 7.23
CA SER A 107 -13.98 -7.54 7.77
C SER A 107 -13.33 -8.52 8.76
N ALA A 108 -14.03 -8.70 9.89
CA ALA A 108 -14.41 -9.95 10.58
C ALA A 108 -13.37 -11.10 10.76
N PRO A 109 -13.56 -11.98 11.77
CA PRO A 109 -12.47 -12.68 12.44
C PRO A 109 -11.63 -13.53 11.49
N ALA A 110 -10.32 -13.24 11.51
CA ALA A 110 -9.28 -13.85 10.71
C ALA A 110 -9.37 -15.39 10.75
N GLU A 111 -9.83 -15.96 9.64
CA GLU A 111 -9.27 -17.23 9.19
C GLU A 111 -7.77 -16.97 9.01
N LYS A 112 -6.93 -17.60 9.84
CA LYS A 112 -5.48 -17.53 9.67
C LYS A 112 -5.19 -17.98 8.24
N ILE A 113 -4.59 -17.10 7.45
CA ILE A 113 -4.07 -17.50 6.15
C ILE A 113 -3.05 -18.60 6.41
N ASP A 114 -3.37 -19.84 6.03
CA ASP A 114 -2.49 -20.99 6.15
C ASP A 114 -1.32 -20.84 5.15
N THR A 115 -0.26 -20.16 5.58
CA THR A 115 0.98 -19.99 4.82
C THR A 115 1.88 -21.24 4.86
N SER A 116 1.52 -22.27 5.63
CA SER A 116 2.32 -23.50 5.81
C SER A 116 2.50 -24.34 4.53
N SER A 117 1.71 -24.08 3.49
CA SER A 117 1.87 -24.74 2.19
C SER A 117 2.68 -23.92 1.18
N ILE A 118 3.09 -22.70 1.55
CA ILE A 118 3.86 -21.81 0.68
C ILE A 118 5.34 -22.03 0.99
N ASN A 119 6.06 -22.62 0.04
CA ASN A 119 7.52 -22.80 0.16
C ASN A 119 8.26 -21.50 -0.17
N ALA A 120 7.94 -20.42 0.53
CA ALA A 120 8.64 -19.14 0.44
C ALA A 120 8.69 -18.45 1.79
N GLU A 121 9.77 -17.71 2.02
CA GLU A 121 10.06 -17.04 3.28
C GLU A 121 10.15 -15.54 3.07
N ILE A 122 9.52 -14.79 3.97
CA ILE A 122 9.56 -13.33 3.99
C ILE A 122 10.88 -12.91 4.61
N VAL A 123 11.72 -12.29 3.80
CA VAL A 123 12.98 -11.69 4.24
C VAL A 123 12.69 -10.27 4.70
N ARG A 124 12.84 -10.03 6.00
CA ARG A 124 12.62 -8.71 6.61
C ARG A 124 13.91 -7.91 6.66
N MET A 125 13.80 -6.59 6.55
CA MET A 125 14.94 -5.68 6.69
C MET A 125 15.54 -5.81 8.10
N PRO A 126 16.79 -6.29 8.25
CA PRO A 126 17.42 -6.41 9.55
C PRO A 126 17.75 -5.02 10.11
N LYS A 127 17.75 -4.92 11.44
CA LYS A 127 18.25 -3.72 12.11
C LYS A 127 19.78 -3.68 12.03
N MET A 128 20.31 -2.94 11.05
CA MET A 128 21.76 -2.86 10.82
C MET A 128 22.48 -1.81 11.69
N SER A 129 21.73 -0.98 12.43
CA SER A 129 22.28 -0.06 13.43
C SER A 129 21.30 0.16 14.58
N ASP A 130 21.79 0.40 15.80
CA ASP A 130 20.97 0.67 16.99
C ASP A 130 20.00 1.84 16.81
N THR A 131 20.39 2.83 16.00
CA THR A 131 19.59 4.02 15.68
C THR A 131 18.94 4.00 14.29
N MET A 132 18.91 2.84 13.61
CA MET A 132 18.30 2.71 12.28
C MET A 132 16.79 2.46 12.42
N GLU A 133 16.00 3.29 11.73
CA GLU A 133 14.54 3.14 11.62
C GLU A 133 14.12 2.65 10.23
N GLU A 134 14.87 3.06 9.20
CA GLU A 134 14.70 2.65 7.81
C GLU A 134 16.06 2.60 7.10
N GLY A 135 16.13 1.82 6.02
CA GLY A 135 17.30 1.71 5.14
C GLY A 135 16.90 1.94 3.69
N VAL A 136 17.69 2.73 2.97
CA VAL A 136 17.50 2.99 1.55
C VAL A 136 18.23 1.92 0.75
N ILE A 137 17.57 1.31 -0.23
CA ILE A 137 18.26 0.33 -1.09
C ILE A 137 19.16 1.09 -2.07
N ALA A 138 20.47 1.06 -1.83
CA ALA A 138 21.44 1.72 -2.71
C ALA A 138 21.58 1.01 -4.06
N ALA A 139 21.62 -0.33 -4.05
CA ALA A 139 21.70 -1.14 -5.26
C ALA A 139 21.20 -2.56 -5.02
N TRP A 140 20.53 -3.15 -6.00
CA TRP A 140 20.16 -4.57 -5.98
C TRP A 140 21.16 -5.40 -6.82
N HIS A 141 21.80 -6.39 -6.19
CA HIS A 141 22.64 -7.38 -6.87
C HIS A 141 21.83 -8.59 -7.36
N LYS A 142 20.64 -8.81 -6.77
CA LYS A 142 19.67 -9.85 -7.16
C LYS A 142 18.37 -9.24 -7.68
N LYS A 143 17.72 -9.91 -8.63
CA LYS A 143 16.47 -9.47 -9.26
C LYS A 143 15.37 -10.50 -9.04
N VAL A 144 14.11 -10.10 -9.18
CA VAL A 144 12.97 -11.04 -9.16
C VAL A 144 13.18 -12.12 -10.23
N GLY A 145 13.10 -13.38 -9.81
CA GLY A 145 13.38 -14.58 -10.61
C GLY A 145 14.82 -15.09 -10.53
N ASP A 146 15.74 -14.37 -9.88
CA ASP A 146 17.13 -14.81 -9.70
C ASP A 146 17.25 -15.77 -8.51
N THR A 147 18.10 -16.79 -8.62
CA THR A 147 18.40 -17.69 -7.51
C THR A 147 19.45 -17.06 -6.61
N VAL A 148 19.24 -17.15 -5.29
CA VAL A 148 20.15 -16.68 -4.25
C VAL A 148 20.42 -17.82 -3.27
N GLU A 149 21.66 -17.93 -2.82
CA GLU A 149 22.10 -18.88 -1.80
C GLU A 149 22.36 -18.16 -0.48
N SER A 150 22.30 -18.90 0.63
CA SER A 150 22.65 -18.38 1.95
C SER A 150 24.11 -17.90 1.97
N GLY A 151 24.32 -16.64 2.37
CA GLY A 151 25.60 -15.95 2.32
C GLY A 151 25.91 -15.25 1.00
N GLU A 152 24.98 -15.23 0.03
CA GLU A 152 25.16 -14.48 -1.21
C GLU A 152 24.63 -13.04 -1.10
N LEU A 153 25.39 -12.08 -1.63
CA LEU A 153 25.04 -10.66 -1.63
C LEU A 153 23.76 -10.41 -2.44
N MET A 154 22.75 -9.84 -1.80
CA MET A 154 21.47 -9.50 -2.42
C MET A 154 21.34 -8.02 -2.74
N ALA A 155 21.68 -7.16 -1.78
CA ALA A 155 21.48 -5.71 -1.87
C ALA A 155 22.53 -4.94 -1.09
N GLU A 156 22.77 -3.71 -1.50
CA GLU A 156 23.47 -2.71 -0.71
C GLU A 156 22.41 -1.80 -0.07
N VAL A 157 22.44 -1.68 1.25
CA VAL A 157 21.52 -0.87 2.04
C VAL A 157 22.27 0.33 2.61
N GLU A 158 21.89 1.52 2.18
CA GLU A 158 22.37 2.78 2.73
C GLU A 158 21.58 3.14 3.98
N THR A 159 22.33 3.47 5.04
CA THR A 159 21.81 3.96 6.32
C THR A 159 22.41 5.33 6.62
N ASP A 160 21.88 6.04 7.63
CA ASP A 160 22.46 7.30 8.13
C ASP A 160 23.96 7.20 8.49
N LYS A 161 24.45 6.00 8.84
CA LYS A 161 25.82 5.78 9.31
C LYS A 161 26.77 5.23 8.27
N ALA A 162 26.29 4.32 7.43
CA ALA A 162 27.10 3.61 6.47
C ALA A 162 26.23 2.91 5.42
N THR A 163 26.80 2.66 4.25
CA THR A 163 26.31 1.65 3.32
C THR A 163 26.76 0.27 3.82
N MET A 164 25.81 -0.64 3.97
CA MET A 164 26.05 -2.01 4.41
C MET A 164 25.56 -2.98 3.35
N GLU A 165 26.27 -4.08 3.22
CA GLU A 165 25.94 -5.16 2.31
C GLU A 165 24.97 -6.14 2.99
N TYR A 166 23.85 -6.42 2.35
CA TYR A 166 22.88 -7.40 2.80
C TYR A 166 23.09 -8.72 2.07
N GLU A 167 23.52 -9.73 2.83
CA GLU A 167 23.66 -11.11 2.38
C GLU A 167 22.37 -11.90 2.71
N SER A 168 21.90 -12.72 1.77
CA SER A 168 20.73 -13.58 2.01
C SER A 168 21.05 -14.59 3.11
N TYR A 169 20.11 -14.84 4.01
CA TYR A 169 20.19 -15.99 4.91
C TYR A 169 19.48 -17.22 4.34
N ASN A 170 18.68 -17.02 3.29
CA ASN A 170 17.78 -18.00 2.71
C ASN A 170 18.27 -18.45 1.33
N ASP A 171 18.16 -19.75 1.09
CA ASP A 171 18.37 -20.36 -0.22
C ASP A 171 17.05 -20.40 -0.99
N GLY A 172 17.02 -19.90 -2.22
CA GLY A 172 15.82 -19.95 -3.05
C GLY A 172 15.86 -19.00 -4.24
N THR A 173 14.70 -18.79 -4.85
CA THR A 173 14.50 -17.81 -5.92
C THR A 173 13.87 -16.56 -5.32
N VAL A 174 14.37 -15.39 -5.71
CA VAL A 174 13.76 -14.10 -5.32
C VAL A 174 12.40 -13.98 -6.01
N LEU A 175 11.32 -13.99 -5.26
CA LEU A 175 9.94 -13.90 -5.77
C LEU A 175 9.42 -12.47 -5.76
N TYR A 176 9.89 -11.66 -4.80
CA TYR A 176 9.45 -10.29 -4.62
C TYR A 176 10.58 -9.44 -4.00
N LEU A 177 10.62 -8.16 -4.39
CA LEU A 177 11.49 -7.15 -3.79
C LEU A 177 10.58 -6.07 -3.19
N GLY A 178 10.73 -5.78 -1.91
CA GLY A 178 9.87 -4.86 -1.18
C GLY A 178 10.12 -3.38 -1.45
N ALA A 179 11.25 -3.05 -2.08
CA ALA A 179 11.58 -1.69 -2.49
C ALA A 179 12.41 -1.67 -3.77
N LYS A 180 12.28 -0.58 -4.54
CA LYS A 180 13.12 -0.31 -5.71
C LYS A 180 14.49 0.28 -5.30
N GLU A 181 15.45 0.27 -6.23
CA GLU A 181 16.72 0.98 -6.02
C GLU A 181 16.45 2.47 -5.78
N GLY A 182 16.99 3.03 -4.70
CA GLY A 182 16.77 4.40 -4.23
C GLY A 182 15.57 4.59 -3.31
N GLU A 183 14.82 3.55 -2.99
CA GLU A 183 13.62 3.59 -2.14
C GLU A 183 13.93 3.06 -0.72
N SER A 184 13.19 3.52 0.29
CA SER A 184 13.43 3.15 1.69
C SER A 184 12.53 2.02 2.18
N VAL A 185 13.08 1.15 3.03
CA VAL A 185 12.38 0.06 3.72
C VAL A 185 12.59 0.22 5.21
N LYS A 186 11.50 0.20 5.98
CA LYS A 186 11.54 0.24 7.45
C LYS A 186 12.19 -1.01 8.03
N VAL A 187 12.85 -0.87 9.18
CA VAL A 187 13.35 -2.02 9.94
C VAL A 187 12.19 -2.97 10.25
N ASN A 188 12.42 -4.28 10.12
CA ASN A 188 11.42 -5.34 10.14
C ASN A 188 10.38 -5.31 9.00
N GLY A 189 10.42 -4.34 8.10
CA GLY A 189 9.59 -4.32 6.89
C GLY A 189 10.00 -5.40 5.89
N ILE A 190 9.13 -5.70 4.93
CA ILE A 190 9.42 -6.69 3.89
C ILE A 190 10.53 -6.15 2.98
N LEU A 191 11.69 -6.79 3.01
CA LEU A 191 12.83 -6.46 2.15
C LEU A 191 12.75 -7.25 0.84
N ALA A 192 12.52 -8.56 0.95
CA ALA A 192 12.35 -9.45 -0.18
C ALA A 192 11.52 -10.68 0.23
N ILE A 193 11.09 -11.48 -0.73
CA ILE A 193 10.52 -12.81 -0.47
C ILE A 193 11.32 -13.80 -1.29
N VAL A 194 11.88 -14.82 -0.62
CA VAL A 194 12.76 -15.83 -1.24
C VAL A 194 12.15 -17.20 -1.05
N GLY A 195 12.05 -17.99 -2.11
CA GLY A 195 11.42 -19.31 -2.05
C GLY A 195 11.45 -20.10 -3.34
N GLU A 196 10.61 -21.13 -3.42
CA GLU A 196 10.46 -21.93 -4.63
C GLU A 196 9.86 -21.10 -5.77
N ALA A 197 10.40 -21.25 -6.99
CA ALA A 197 9.94 -20.52 -8.15
C ALA A 197 8.45 -20.78 -8.41
N GLY A 198 7.62 -19.71 -8.37
CA GLY A 198 6.17 -19.80 -8.52
C GLY A 198 5.39 -20.00 -7.22
N ALA A 199 6.05 -19.94 -6.06
CA ALA A 199 5.35 -19.87 -4.78
C ALA A 199 4.52 -18.58 -4.66
N ASP A 200 3.39 -18.68 -3.96
CA ASP A 200 2.41 -17.62 -3.82
C ASP A 200 2.85 -16.56 -2.80
N TYR A 201 3.77 -15.69 -3.25
CA TYR A 201 4.30 -14.61 -2.41
C TYR A 201 3.24 -13.55 -2.07
N GLU A 202 2.21 -13.37 -2.90
CA GLU A 202 1.11 -12.43 -2.63
C GLU A 202 0.31 -12.84 -1.39
N THR A 203 0.08 -14.14 -1.21
CA THR A 203 -0.57 -14.67 0.00
C THR A 203 0.31 -14.49 1.24
N LEU A 204 1.65 -14.57 1.09
CA LEU A 204 2.58 -14.26 2.19
C LEU A 204 2.52 -12.79 2.59
N ILE A 205 2.50 -11.86 1.63
CA ILE A 205 2.35 -10.43 1.91
C ILE A 205 1.02 -10.18 2.63
N LYS A 206 -0.09 -10.71 2.11
CA LYS A 206 -1.41 -10.56 2.73
C LYS A 206 -1.48 -11.17 4.13
N ALA A 207 -0.82 -12.30 4.36
CA ALA A 207 -0.71 -12.92 5.68
C ALA A 207 0.15 -12.09 6.64
N ASP A 208 1.22 -11.47 6.15
CA ASP A 208 2.07 -10.57 6.93
C ASP A 208 1.32 -9.31 7.32
N GLU A 209 0.57 -8.71 6.39
CA GLU A 209 -0.30 -7.56 6.65
C GLU A 209 -1.43 -7.90 7.64
N GLN A 210 -1.96 -9.12 7.59
CA GLN A 210 -3.01 -9.59 8.52
C GLN A 210 -2.46 -10.08 9.87
N GLY A 211 -1.21 -10.53 9.91
CA GLY A 211 -0.50 -10.98 11.12
C GLY A 211 0.39 -9.92 11.78
N GLY A 212 0.55 -8.77 11.13
CA GLY A 212 1.39 -7.64 11.56
C GLY A 212 0.87 -6.87 12.77
N ASP A 213 -0.21 -7.32 13.40
CA ASP A 213 -0.65 -6.89 14.73
C ASP A 213 -0.20 -7.91 15.78
N SER A 214 1.12 -8.19 15.87
CA SER A 214 1.71 -9.03 16.93
C SER A 214 3.24 -8.84 17.03
N ASP A 215 3.74 -7.61 17.10
CA ASP A 215 4.88 -7.27 18.00
C ASP A 215 5.00 -5.74 18.16
N THR A 216 4.08 -5.15 18.92
CA THR A 216 4.37 -3.92 19.67
C THR A 216 3.82 -4.16 21.07
N THR A 217 4.49 -5.06 21.79
CA THR A 217 4.45 -5.06 23.25
C THR A 217 5.77 -4.46 23.73
N VAL A 218 5.90 -3.14 23.57
CA VAL A 218 6.83 -2.37 24.38
C VAL A 218 6.08 -1.89 25.63
N GLU A 219 6.44 -2.56 26.72
CA GLU A 219 6.63 -2.05 28.08
C GLU A 219 5.41 -1.60 28.90
N GLU A 220 5.23 -2.28 30.04
CA GLU A 220 5.62 -1.71 31.35
C GLU A 220 6.50 -2.69 32.12
#